data_AF-A0A916R0N1-F1
#
_entry.id   AF-A0A916R0N1-F1
#
_cell.length_a   1.000
_cell.length_b   1.000
_cell.length_c   1.000
_cell.angle_alpha   90.00
_cell.angle_beta   90.00
_cell.angle_gamma   90.00
#
_symmetry.space_group_name_H-M   'P 1'
#
loop_
_entity.id
_entity.type
_entity.pdbx_description
1 polymer ?
#
loop_
_entity_poly.entity_id
_entity_poly.type
_entity_poly.pdbx_seq_one_letter_code
_entity_poly.pdbx_strand_id
1 'polypeptide(L)'
;MQTSLEKLRPIAESKQCSLAQLAIAWLIAQPQTNAIVGARNAEQATANAKAGDVKLSENELAEIDAIGRIVTDSLDDRPVMWDF
;
A
#
# COMPACT_ATOMS: atom_id res chain seq x y z
N MET A 1 -2.64 10.46 -9.69
CA MET A 1 -1.50 9.95 -8.89
C MET A 1 -1.11 10.89 -7.75
N GLN A 2 -0.68 12.12 -8.02
CA GLN A 2 -0.27 13.07 -6.96
C GLN A 2 -1.36 13.29 -5.88
N THR A 3 -2.61 13.45 -6.29
CA THR A 3 -3.77 13.62 -5.40
C THR A 3 -4.01 12.43 -4.45
N SER A 4 -3.76 11.19 -4.90
CA SER A 4 -3.92 10.01 -4.05
C SER A 4 -2.86 9.95 -2.96
N LEU A 5 -1.61 10.31 -3.28
CA LEU A 5 -0.53 10.37 -2.30
C LEU A 5 -0.80 11.44 -1.24
N GLU A 6 -1.32 12.60 -1.63
CA GLU A 6 -1.70 13.67 -0.70
C GLU A 6 -2.81 13.23 0.26
N LYS A 7 -3.77 12.43 -0.21
CA LYS A 7 -4.83 11.87 0.62
C LYS A 7 -4.35 10.76 1.58
N LEU A 8 -3.31 10.01 1.21
CA LEU A 8 -2.74 8.95 2.07
C LEU A 8 -1.81 9.50 3.16
N ARG A 9 -1.19 10.67 2.96
CA ARG A 9 -0.24 11.26 3.92
C ARG A 9 -0.82 11.45 5.33
N PRO A 10 -2.03 12.02 5.52
CA PRO A 10 -2.62 12.16 6.85
C PRO A 10 -2.79 10.83 7.59
N ILE A 11 -3.14 9.76 6.87
CA ILE A 11 -3.31 8.42 7.44
C ILE A 11 -1.95 7.86 7.88
N ALA A 12 -0.92 8.01 7.04
CA ALA A 12 0.44 7.59 7.37
C ALA A 12 1.00 8.34 8.58
N GLU A 13 0.77 9.64 8.67
CA GLU A 13 1.16 10.50 9.79
C GLU A 13 0.45 10.11 11.09
N SER A 14 -0.87 9.86 11.04
CA SER A 14 -1.66 9.36 12.17
C SER A 14 -1.12 8.02 12.70
N LYS A 15 -0.66 7.14 11.80
CA LYS A 15 -0.04 5.85 12.14
C LYS A 15 1.46 5.94 12.43
N GLN A 16 2.05 7.14 12.37
CA GLN A 16 3.47 7.37 12.58
C GLN A 16 4.36 6.47 11.69
N CYS A 17 3.93 6.23 10.46
CA CYS A 17 4.61 5.35 9.51
C CYS A 17 4.87 6.07 8.19
N SER A 18 5.79 5.54 7.39
CA SER A 18 6.00 6.02 6.02
C SER A 18 4.88 5.55 5.08
N LEU A 19 4.68 6.24 3.96
CA LEU A 19 3.74 5.79 2.92
C LEU A 19 4.07 4.38 2.40
N ALA A 20 5.35 4.01 2.35
CA ALA A 20 5.77 2.67 1.98
C ALA A 20 5.29 1.63 3.01
N GLN A 21 5.47 1.91 4.30
CA GLN A 21 4.98 1.04 5.37
C GLN A 21 3.45 0.98 5.40
N LEU A 22 2.76 2.10 5.16
CA LEU A 22 1.30 2.13 5.05
C LEU A 22 0.80 1.21 3.93
N ALA A 23 1.43 1.27 2.75
CA ALA A 23 1.06 0.43 1.61
C ALA A 23 1.29 -1.07 1.90
N ILE A 24 2.42 -1.41 2.53
CA ILE A 24 2.73 -2.80 2.92
C ILE A 24 1.73 -3.28 3.99
N ALA A 25 1.44 -2.45 4.99
CA ALA A 25 0.48 -2.78 6.05
C ALA A 25 -0.92 -3.01 5.51
N TRP A 26 -1.37 -2.17 4.57
CA TRP A 26 -2.64 -2.35 3.87
C TRP A 26 -2.67 -3.68 3.11
N LEU A 27 -1.59 -4.03 2.39
CA LEU A 27 -1.50 -5.29 1.64
C LEU A 27 -1.55 -6.52 2.55
N ILE A 28 -0.87 -6.49 3.69
CA ILE A 28 -0.85 -7.58 4.67
C ILE A 28 -2.23 -7.74 5.35
N ALA A 29 -2.99 -6.67 5.49
CA ALA A 29 -4.33 -6.72 6.07
C ALA A 29 -5.38 -7.36 5.15
N GLN A 30 -5.09 -7.53 3.85
CA GLN A 30 -6.00 -8.16 2.91
C GLN A 30 -6.11 -9.68 3.15
N PRO A 31 -7.31 -10.26 2.96
CA PRO A 31 -7.52 -11.69 3.15
C PRO A 31 -6.62 -12.50 2.20
N GLN A 32 -6.07 -13.61 2.70
CA GLN A 32 -5.29 -14.59 1.93
C GLN A 32 -4.08 -14.00 1.17
N THR A 33 -3.54 -12.88 1.64
CA THR A 33 -2.47 -12.16 0.95
C THR A 33 -1.15 -12.27 1.72
N ASN A 34 -0.04 -12.30 0.96
CA ASN A 34 1.31 -12.20 1.50
C ASN A 34 2.06 -11.07 0.78
N ALA A 35 2.74 -10.21 1.52
CA ALA A 35 3.51 -9.12 0.94
C ALA A 35 4.94 -9.58 0.57
N ILE A 36 5.25 -9.59 -0.73
CA ILE A 36 6.61 -9.80 -1.23
C ILE A 36 7.18 -8.44 -1.60
N VAL A 37 8.02 -7.89 -0.72
CA VAL A 37 8.55 -6.52 -0.86
C VAL A 37 10.05 -6.57 -1.12
N GLY A 38 10.48 -6.02 -2.26
CA GLY A 38 11.91 -5.90 -2.60
C GLY A 38 12.65 -4.95 -1.66
N ALA A 39 13.90 -5.29 -1.34
CA ALA A 39 14.82 -4.44 -0.59
C ALA A 39 16.22 -4.52 -1.22
N ARG A 40 16.91 -3.38 -1.33
CA ARG A 40 18.27 -3.28 -1.89
C ARG A 40 19.36 -3.27 -0.82
N ASN A 41 19.00 -3.10 0.45
CA ASN A 41 19.90 -3.09 1.59
C ASN A 41 19.17 -3.51 2.88
N ALA A 42 19.92 -3.67 3.95
CA ALA A 42 19.42 -4.15 5.25
C ALA A 42 18.48 -3.13 5.91
N GLU A 43 18.73 -1.84 5.74
CA GLU A 43 17.91 -0.77 6.28
C GLU A 43 16.50 -0.80 5.68
N GLN A 44 16.39 -1.00 4.36
CA GLN A 44 15.09 -1.17 3.68
C GLN A 44 14.37 -2.43 4.13
N ALA A 45 15.07 -3.56 4.26
CA ALA A 45 14.46 -4.79 4.76
C ALA A 45 13.87 -4.59 6.17
N THR A 46 14.63 -3.92 7.04
CA THR A 46 14.19 -3.59 8.40
C THR A 46 13.01 -2.62 8.39
N ALA A 47 13.02 -1.59 7.53
CA ALA A 47 11.93 -0.64 7.38
C ALA A 47 10.64 -1.31 6.87
N ASN A 48 10.76 -2.22 5.91
CA ASN A 48 9.64 -3.00 5.38
C ASN A 48 9.04 -3.91 6.46
N ALA A 49 9.88 -4.59 7.26
CA ALA A 49 9.42 -5.47 8.33
C ALA A 49 8.59 -4.72 9.39
N LYS A 50 8.97 -3.48 9.72
CA LYS A 50 8.22 -2.61 10.66
C LYS A 50 6.80 -2.27 10.19
N ALA A 51 6.46 -2.48 8.91
CA ALA A 51 5.10 -2.31 8.43
C ALA A 51 4.11 -3.28 9.11
N GLY A 52 4.56 -4.46 9.58
CA GLY A 52 3.70 -5.43 10.27
C GLY A 52 3.16 -4.94 11.64
N ASP A 53 3.80 -3.93 12.22
CA ASP A 53 3.38 -3.31 13.47
C ASP A 53 2.26 -2.28 13.27
N VAL A 54 2.05 -1.81 12.03
CA VAL A 54 1.00 -0.84 11.69
C VAL A 54 -0.36 -1.54 11.72
N LYS A 55 -1.22 -1.15 12.66
CA LYS A 55 -2.59 -1.66 12.76
C LYS A 55 -3.56 -0.68 12.13
N LEU A 56 -4.23 -1.12 11.07
CA LEU A 56 -5.26 -0.39 10.36
C LEU A 56 -6.63 -0.87 10.84
N SER A 57 -7.52 0.06 11.15
CA SER A 57 -8.93 -0.23 11.41
C SER A 57 -9.69 -0.49 10.11
N GLU A 58 -10.86 -1.11 10.19
CA GLU A 58 -11.72 -1.37 9.03
C GLU A 58 -12.05 -0.09 8.25
N ASN A 59 -12.29 1.02 8.97
CA ASN A 59 -12.55 2.32 8.36
C ASN A 59 -11.34 2.84 7.57
N GLU A 60 -10.14 2.70 8.13
CA GLU A 60 -8.90 3.14 7.47
C GLU A 60 -8.57 2.26 6.26
N LEU A 61 -8.83 0.95 6.33
CA LEU A 61 -8.70 0.05 5.19
C LEU A 61 -9.64 0.46 4.05
N ALA A 62 -10.91 0.73 4.36
CA ALA A 62 -11.89 1.19 3.39
C ALA A 62 -11.54 2.57 2.80
N GLU A 63 -10.99 3.47 3.60
CA GLU A 63 -10.53 4.78 3.15
C GLU A 63 -9.33 4.65 2.18
N ILE A 64 -8.34 3.83 2.52
CA ILE A 64 -7.17 3.56 1.66
C ILE A 64 -7.61 2.93 0.34
N ASP A 65 -8.55 1.97 0.37
CA ASP A 65 -9.14 1.36 -0.83
C ASP A 65 -9.77 2.41 -1.75
N ALA A 66 -10.60 3.29 -1.19
CA ALA A 66 -11.26 4.35 -1.94
C ALA A 66 -10.26 5.32 -2.58
N ILE A 67 -9.17 5.64 -1.87
CA ILE A 67 -8.10 6.50 -2.40
C ILE A 67 -7.32 5.78 -3.52
N GLY A 68 -7.06 4.48 -3.38
CA GLY A 68 -6.37 3.66 -4.38
C GLY A 68 -7.12 3.59 -5.71
N ARG A 69 -8.46 3.47 -5.65
CA ARG A 69 -9.36 3.44 -6.81
C ARG A 69 -9.26 4.65 -7.73
N ILE A 70 -8.90 5.83 -7.19
CA ILE A 70 -8.63 7.04 -7.98
C ILE A 70 -7.58 6.78 -9.08
N VAL A 71 -6.65 5.86 -8.84
CA VAL A 71 -5.63 5.46 -9.82
C VAL A 71 -6.06 4.20 -10.55
N THR A 72 -6.45 3.14 -9.83
CA THR A 72 -6.62 1.82 -10.43
C THR A 72 -7.80 1.74 -11.39
N ASP A 73 -8.86 2.53 -11.17
CA ASP A 73 -10.04 2.52 -12.06
C ASP A 73 -9.71 3.09 -13.46
N SER A 74 -8.58 3.77 -13.61
CA SER A 74 -8.09 4.27 -14.90
C SER A 74 -7.19 3.28 -15.64
N LEU A 75 -6.82 2.16 -15.01
CA LEU A 75 -5.97 1.14 -15.61
C LEU A 75 -6.81 0.19 -16.46
N ASP A 76 -6.27 -0.19 -17.62
CA ASP A 76 -6.89 -1.13 -18.55
C ASP A 76 -6.82 -2.55 -17.99
N ASP A 77 -7.95 -3.29 -17.99
CA ASP A 77 -8.09 -4.62 -17.38
C ASP A 77 -7.40 -5.74 -18.18
N ARG A 78 -6.63 -5.42 -19.23
CA ARG A 78 -5.99 -6.43 -20.09
C ARG A 78 -4.96 -7.25 -19.31
N PRO A 79 -5.21 -8.55 -19.06
CA PRO A 79 -4.38 -9.37 -18.19
C PRO A 79 -3.10 -9.87 -18.85
N VAL A 80 -2.92 -9.64 -20.16
CA VAL A 80 -1.76 -10.10 -20.94
C VAL A 80 -1.29 -8.99 -21.87
N MET A 81 -0.05 -8.53 -21.68
CA MET A 81 0.60 -7.47 -22.48
C MET A 81 1.54 -8.03 -23.56
N TRP A 82 1.55 -9.34 -23.77
CA TRP A 82 2.45 -10.01 -24.71
C TRP A 82 1.66 -10.77 -25.77
N ASP A 83 1.64 -10.23 -26.99
CA ASP A 83 1.34 -10.98 -28.20
C ASP A 83 2.66 -11.65 -28.65
N PHE A 84 2.70 -12.99 -28.65
CA PHE A 84 3.81 -13.77 -29.20
C PHE A 84 3.60 -14.05 -30.69
#